data_AF-A0AAU1ZV37-F1
#
_entry.id   AF-A0AAU1ZV37-F1
#
_cell.length_a   1.000
_cell.length_b   1.000
_cell.length_c   1.000
_cell.angle_alpha   90.00
_cell.angle_beta   90.00
_cell.angle_gamma   90.00
#
_symmetry.space_group_name_H-M   'P 1'
#
loop_
_entity.id
_entity.type
_entity.pdbx_description
1 polymer ?
#
loop_
_entity_poly.entity_id
_entity_poly.type
_entity_poly.pdbx_seq_one_letter_code
_entity_poly.pdbx_strand_id
1 'polypeptide(L)'
;MRLDLPSIRTEHPQNATLLDFLRAQGAPPRGPNDYALGEWQLHTHPDLLDRLTELAPHAPLHAAYGVPVLAYEGIAAAAALGTSTLLVRLPAAPTNLKVDAPVPPLADHGWQAVDAWQSELPSAEGHRRLSGTIQGALAHARDLTS
;
A
#
# COMPACT_ATOMS: atom_id res chain seq x y z
N MET A 1 -1.99 -0.95 -20.28
CA MET A 1 -1.06 -2.00 -19.79
C MET A 1 -1.74 -2.73 -18.64
N ARG A 2 -1.75 -4.07 -18.64
CA ARG A 2 -2.37 -4.89 -17.58
C ARG A 2 -1.29 -5.65 -16.83
N LEU A 3 -1.30 -5.55 -15.50
CA LEU A 3 -0.47 -6.33 -14.60
C LEU A 3 -1.36 -7.32 -13.84
N ASP A 4 -1.05 -8.61 -13.87
CA ASP A 4 -1.77 -9.63 -13.12
C ASP A 4 -0.95 -9.98 -11.84
N LEU A 5 -1.41 -9.46 -10.70
CA LEU A 5 -0.82 -9.73 -9.39
C LEU A 5 -1.75 -10.64 -8.56
N PRO A 6 -1.19 -11.44 -7.64
CA PRO A 6 -2.01 -12.22 -6.72
C PRO A 6 -2.86 -11.31 -5.84
N SER A 7 -4.08 -11.74 -5.53
CA SER A 7 -4.91 -11.04 -4.53
C SER A 7 -4.41 -11.29 -3.11
N ILE A 8 -4.68 -10.36 -2.19
CA ILE A 8 -4.50 -10.60 -0.74
C ILE A 8 -5.63 -11.50 -0.19
N ARG A 9 -5.47 -12.05 1.02
CA ARG A 9 -6.50 -12.90 1.64
C ARG A 9 -7.76 -12.07 1.95
N THR A 10 -8.82 -12.32 1.20
CA THR A 10 -10.08 -11.56 1.27
C THR A 10 -10.91 -11.87 2.51
N GLU A 11 -10.74 -13.05 3.09
CA GLU A 11 -11.52 -13.53 4.23
C GLU A 11 -10.87 -13.22 5.59
N HIS A 12 -9.64 -12.69 5.61
CA HIS A 12 -8.92 -12.45 6.85
C HIS A 12 -9.48 -11.21 7.57
N PRO A 13 -9.91 -11.28 8.85
CA PRO A 13 -10.52 -10.14 9.56
C PRO A 13 -9.62 -8.90 9.60
N GLN A 14 -8.30 -9.10 9.71
CA GLN A 14 -7.34 -7.99 9.67
C GLN A 14 -7.38 -7.20 8.37
N ASN A 15 -7.82 -7.78 7.25
CA ASN A 15 -7.90 -7.07 5.97
C ASN A 15 -9.27 -6.40 5.75
N ALA A 16 -10.28 -6.68 6.57
CA ALA A 16 -11.67 -6.31 6.30
C ALA A 16 -11.85 -4.81 6.02
N THR A 17 -11.42 -3.95 6.95
CA THR A 17 -11.55 -2.49 6.79
C THR A 17 -10.80 -1.97 5.55
N LEU A 18 -9.60 -2.50 5.27
CA LEU A 18 -8.87 -2.12 4.06
C LEU A 18 -9.65 -2.55 2.81
N LEU A 19 -10.10 -3.80 2.76
CA LEU A 19 -10.79 -4.35 1.60
C LEU A 19 -12.12 -3.64 1.33
N ASP A 20 -12.87 -3.28 2.36
CA ASP A 20 -14.11 -2.51 2.21
C ASP A 20 -13.83 -1.11 1.66
N PHE A 21 -12.79 -0.44 2.18
CA PHE A 21 -12.33 0.85 1.68
C PHE A 21 -11.87 0.80 0.21
N LEU A 22 -11.08 -0.21 -0.16
CA LEU A 22 -10.59 -0.38 -1.52
C LEU A 22 -11.71 -0.78 -2.49
N ARG A 23 -12.63 -1.64 -2.06
CA ARG A 23 -13.79 -2.07 -2.86
C ARG A 23 -14.69 -0.89 -3.22
N ALA A 24 -14.89 0.05 -2.30
CA ALA A 24 -15.70 1.23 -2.56
C ALA A 24 -15.12 2.14 -3.66
N GLN A 25 -13.81 2.05 -3.93
CA GLN A 25 -13.13 2.80 -4.98
C GLN A 25 -13.01 2.03 -6.29
N GLY A 26 -12.98 0.70 -6.22
CA GLY A 26 -12.73 -0.16 -7.36
C GLY A 26 -13.71 0.09 -8.51
N ALA A 27 -13.15 0.40 -9.68
CA ALA A 27 -13.89 0.52 -10.93
C ALA A 27 -13.30 -0.38 -12.02
N PRO A 28 -14.10 -0.91 -12.96
CA PRO A 28 -13.56 -1.55 -14.14
C PRO A 28 -12.85 -0.52 -15.05
N PRO A 29 -11.80 -0.91 -15.80
CA PRO A 29 -11.21 -0.07 -16.83
C PRO A 29 -12.28 0.37 -17.84
N ARG A 30 -12.26 1.65 -18.23
CA ARG A 30 -13.25 2.26 -19.13
C ARG A 30 -12.81 2.22 -20.59
N GLY A 31 -11.53 2.01 -20.86
CA GLY A 31 -11.01 1.97 -22.22
C GLY A 31 -9.62 1.34 -22.35
N PRO A 32 -9.15 1.15 -23.60
CA PRO A 32 -7.89 0.45 -23.89
C PRO A 32 -6.64 1.20 -23.41
N ASN A 33 -6.77 2.51 -23.13
CA ASN A 33 -5.67 3.35 -22.66
C ASN A 33 -5.60 3.46 -21.12
N ASP A 34 -6.54 2.85 -20.41
CA ASP A 34 -6.52 2.86 -18.95
C ASP A 34 -5.44 1.91 -18.44
N TYR A 35 -4.74 2.34 -17.40
CA TYR A 35 -3.90 1.44 -16.62
C TYR A 35 -4.81 0.51 -15.81
N ALA A 36 -4.51 -0.79 -15.80
CA ALA A 36 -5.29 -1.79 -15.11
C ALA A 36 -4.40 -2.72 -14.29
N LEU A 37 -4.91 -3.12 -13.14
CA LEU A 37 -4.33 -4.11 -12.24
C LEU A 37 -5.33 -5.26 -12.09
N GLY A 38 -5.10 -6.34 -12.83
CA GLY A 38 -6.09 -7.40 -13.05
C GLY A 38 -7.34 -6.87 -13.77
N GLU A 39 -8.50 -7.06 -13.15
CA GLU A 39 -9.81 -6.64 -13.68
C GLU A 39 -10.20 -5.21 -13.30
N TRP A 40 -9.36 -4.51 -12.55
CA TRP A 40 -9.66 -3.20 -11.97
C TRP A 40 -8.82 -2.10 -12.61
N GLN A 41 -9.38 -0.91 -12.74
CA GLN A 41 -8.65 0.29 -13.09
C GLN A 41 -7.59 0.58 -12.02
N LEU A 42 -6.38 0.95 -12.44
CA LEU A 42 -5.31 1.29 -11.52
C LEU A 42 -5.68 2.59 -10.78
N HIS A 43 -5.78 2.52 -9.45
CA HIS A 43 -6.12 3.66 -8.58
C HIS A 43 -4.89 4.34 -7.97
N THR A 44 -3.72 4.09 -8.58
CA THR A 44 -2.45 4.69 -8.20
C THR A 44 -1.68 5.13 -9.43
N HIS A 45 -0.76 6.09 -9.28
CA HIS A 45 0.22 6.38 -10.32
C HIS A 45 1.16 5.18 -10.52
N PRO A 46 1.51 4.80 -11.78
CA PRO A 46 2.43 3.69 -12.05
C PRO A 46 3.76 3.79 -11.29
N ASP A 47 4.37 4.97 -11.22
CA ASP A 47 5.62 5.19 -10.47
C ASP A 47 5.51 4.80 -9.00
N LEU A 48 4.31 4.83 -8.40
CA LEU A 48 4.12 4.44 -7.01
C LEU A 48 4.10 2.91 -6.83
N LEU A 49 3.71 2.16 -7.87
CA LEU A 49 3.88 0.70 -7.91
C LEU A 49 5.37 0.32 -7.96
N ASP A 50 6.12 0.99 -8.85
CA ASP A 50 7.56 0.79 -8.95
C ASP A 50 8.23 1.16 -7.62
N ARG A 51 7.81 2.27 -7.03
CA ARG A 51 8.29 2.72 -5.71
C ARG A 51 8.04 1.69 -4.61
N LEU A 52 6.86 1.07 -4.54
CA LEU A 52 6.60 0.00 -3.57
C LEU A 52 7.55 -1.18 -3.74
N THR A 53 7.82 -1.56 -4.99
CA THR A 53 8.73 -2.66 -5.33
C THR A 53 10.17 -2.34 -4.95
N GLU A 54 10.61 -1.10 -5.18
CA GLU A 54 11.93 -0.62 -4.75
C GLU A 54 12.10 -0.62 -3.22
N LEU A 55 11.07 -0.23 -2.48
CA LEU A 55 11.13 -0.12 -1.01
C LEU A 55 11.13 -1.49 -0.32
N ALA A 56 10.61 -2.53 -0.97
CA ALA A 56 10.56 -3.88 -0.44
C ALA A 56 10.80 -4.94 -1.53
N PRO A 57 12.04 -5.05 -2.06
CA PRO A 57 12.35 -5.87 -3.23
C PRO A 57 12.17 -7.38 -3.03
N HIS A 58 12.00 -7.82 -1.79
CA HIS A 58 11.80 -9.23 -1.43
C HIS A 58 10.41 -9.53 -0.86
N ALA A 59 9.56 -8.51 -0.70
CA ALA A 59 8.20 -8.70 -0.24
C ALA A 59 7.28 -9.01 -1.43
N PRO A 60 6.33 -9.95 -1.29
CA PRO A 60 5.40 -10.23 -2.36
C PRO A 60 4.48 -9.03 -2.59
N LEU A 61 4.40 -8.60 -3.85
CA LEU A 61 3.46 -7.58 -4.30
C LEU A 61 2.15 -8.23 -4.72
N HIS A 62 1.05 -7.70 -4.20
CA HIS A 62 -0.32 -8.13 -4.43
C HIS A 62 -1.13 -6.98 -5.02
N ALA A 63 -2.38 -7.28 -5.39
CA ALA A 63 -3.36 -6.29 -5.78
C ALA A 63 -4.70 -6.50 -5.06
N ALA A 64 -5.41 -5.40 -4.78
CA ALA A 64 -6.80 -5.43 -4.36
C ALA A 64 -7.54 -4.24 -4.98
N TYR A 65 -8.60 -4.50 -5.76
CA TYR A 65 -9.46 -3.46 -6.35
C TYR A 65 -8.70 -2.33 -7.06
N GLY A 66 -7.66 -2.68 -7.84
CA GLY A 66 -6.88 -1.70 -8.60
C GLY A 66 -5.77 -1.00 -7.81
N VAL A 67 -5.55 -1.40 -6.56
CA VAL A 67 -4.51 -0.86 -5.67
C VAL A 67 -3.41 -1.90 -5.43
N PRO A 68 -2.12 -1.55 -5.61
CA PRO A 68 -1.00 -2.41 -5.25
C PRO A 68 -0.83 -2.47 -3.73
N VAL A 69 -0.56 -3.66 -3.23
CA VAL A 69 -0.49 -3.97 -1.80
C VAL A 69 0.72 -4.85 -1.50
N LEU A 70 1.52 -4.50 -0.50
CA LEU A 70 2.48 -5.42 0.09
C LEU A 70 1.80 -6.21 1.21
N ALA A 71 2.04 -7.52 1.28
CA ALA A 71 1.44 -8.38 2.28
C ALA A 71 2.43 -9.39 2.85
N TYR A 72 2.19 -9.82 4.09
CA TYR A 72 2.84 -10.98 4.70
C TYR A 72 1.79 -12.09 4.85
N GLU A 73 2.01 -13.24 4.21
CA GLU A 73 1.07 -14.39 4.19
C GLU A 73 -0.40 -13.98 3.87
N GLY A 74 -0.55 -12.96 3.02
CA GLY A 74 -1.85 -12.43 2.60
C GLY A 74 -2.50 -11.43 3.57
N ILE A 75 -1.88 -11.09 4.70
CA ILE A 75 -2.28 -9.92 5.53
C ILE A 75 -1.59 -8.67 4.97
N ALA A 76 -2.38 -7.65 4.64
CA ALA A 76 -1.86 -6.41 4.07
C ALA A 76 -1.02 -5.63 5.09
N ALA A 77 0.15 -5.17 4.64
CA ALA A 77 1.10 -4.38 5.41
C ALA A 77 1.25 -2.95 4.88
N ALA A 78 1.21 -2.78 3.56
CA ALA A 78 1.26 -1.46 2.93
C ALA A 78 0.43 -1.40 1.64
N ALA A 79 -0.09 -0.24 1.28
CA ALA A 79 -0.84 -0.01 0.04
C ALA A 79 -0.51 1.34 -0.58
N ALA A 80 -0.50 1.42 -1.91
CA ALA A 80 -0.22 2.64 -2.67
C ALA A 80 -1.51 3.29 -3.18
N LEU A 81 -1.76 4.54 -2.79
CA LEU A 81 -2.98 5.28 -3.15
C LEU A 81 -2.65 6.59 -3.86
N GLY A 82 -3.46 6.92 -4.87
CA GLY A 82 -3.39 8.19 -5.57
C GLY A 82 -2.02 8.40 -6.23
N THR A 83 -1.41 9.56 -6.04
CA THR A 83 -0.15 9.93 -6.70
C THR A 83 1.08 9.85 -5.81
N SER A 84 0.90 9.78 -4.49
CA SER A 84 2.00 9.91 -3.54
C SER A 84 1.77 9.27 -2.18
N THR A 85 0.58 8.74 -1.88
CA THR A 85 0.30 8.27 -0.53
C THR A 85 0.63 6.78 -0.39
N LEU A 86 1.51 6.46 0.57
CA LEU A 86 1.68 5.12 1.08
C LEU A 86 0.90 4.97 2.38
N LEU A 87 -0.05 4.05 2.39
CA LEU A 87 -0.63 3.56 3.63
C LEU A 87 0.26 2.46 4.18
N VAL A 88 0.64 2.57 5.45
CA VAL A 88 1.42 1.56 6.16
C VAL A 88 0.68 1.13 7.44
N ARG A 89 0.59 -0.18 7.66
CA ARG A 89 -0.05 -0.74 8.86
C ARG A 89 0.97 -0.79 9.99
N LEU A 90 0.86 0.15 10.93
CA LEU A 90 1.77 0.28 12.06
C LEU A 90 1.00 0.70 13.32
N PRO A 91 1.42 0.23 14.51
CA PRO A 91 0.76 0.55 15.77
C PRO A 91 0.87 2.03 16.16
N ALA A 92 1.82 2.76 15.58
CA ALA A 92 2.00 4.19 15.81
C ALA A 92 2.49 4.87 14.52
N ALA A 93 2.22 6.17 14.40
CA ALA A 93 2.70 7.00 13.30
C ALA A 93 4.24 7.04 13.28
N PRO A 94 4.88 6.94 12.11
CA PRO A 94 6.33 7.11 12.01
C PRO A 94 6.72 8.56 12.33
N THR A 95 7.71 8.74 13.19
CA THR A 95 8.12 10.06 13.71
C THR A 95 9.15 10.79 12.85
N ASN A 96 9.74 10.10 11.87
CA ASN A 96 10.86 10.56 11.06
C ASN A 96 10.53 10.64 9.56
N LEU A 97 9.25 10.57 9.22
CA LEU A 97 8.71 10.69 7.87
C LEU A 97 7.68 11.80 7.82
N LYS A 98 7.56 12.45 6.67
CA LYS A 98 6.43 13.29 6.34
C LYS A 98 5.17 12.42 6.31
N VAL A 99 4.25 12.72 7.21
CA VAL A 99 2.92 12.09 7.26
C VAL A 99 1.98 12.81 6.28
N ASP A 100 1.14 12.03 5.62
CA ASP A 100 0.02 12.54 4.84
C ASP A 100 -1.22 12.69 5.73
N ALA A 101 -2.28 13.28 5.18
CA ALA A 101 -3.55 13.36 5.87
C ALA A 101 -4.04 11.93 6.25
N PRO A 102 -4.55 11.73 7.48
CA PRO A 102 -5.17 10.46 7.85
C PRO A 102 -6.27 10.09 6.86
N VAL A 103 -6.43 8.78 6.61
CA VAL A 103 -7.44 8.26 5.69
C VAL A 103 -8.51 7.52 6.48
N PRO A 104 -9.67 8.13 6.80
CA PRO A 104 -10.78 7.42 7.45
C PRO A 104 -11.43 6.39 6.51
N PRO A 105 -11.92 5.25 7.05
CA PRO A 105 -11.80 4.83 8.44
C PRO A 105 -10.44 4.19 8.78
N LEU A 106 -9.55 3.99 7.80
CA LEU A 106 -8.31 3.23 7.97
C LEU A 106 -7.40 3.76 9.09
N ALA A 107 -7.37 5.08 9.29
CA ALA A 107 -6.62 5.72 10.39
C ALA A 107 -7.02 5.17 11.77
N ASP A 108 -8.31 4.91 11.98
CA ASP A 108 -8.84 4.34 13.24
C ASP A 108 -8.53 2.84 13.40
N HIS A 109 -8.02 2.22 12.33
CA HIS A 109 -7.70 0.80 12.23
C HIS A 109 -6.20 0.55 12.00
N GLY A 110 -5.34 1.43 12.54
CA GLY A 110 -3.89 1.21 12.59
C GLY A 110 -3.17 1.45 11.26
N TRP A 111 -3.79 2.18 10.34
CA TRP A 111 -3.13 2.62 9.11
C TRP A 111 -2.62 4.04 9.22
N GLN A 112 -1.37 4.25 8.83
CA GLN A 112 -0.70 5.53 8.81
C GLN A 112 -0.46 5.93 7.35
N ALA A 113 -0.81 7.16 6.99
CA ALA A 113 -0.54 7.71 5.66
C ALA A 113 0.78 8.46 5.69
N VAL A 114 1.66 8.16 4.74
CA VAL A 114 2.96 8.86 4.55
C VAL A 114 3.19 9.17 3.09
N ASP A 115 3.94 10.26 2.85
CA ASP A 115 4.36 10.66 1.51
C ASP A 115 5.40 9.65 0.97
N ALA A 116 5.19 9.10 -0.23
CA ALA A 116 6.05 8.09 -0.82
C ALA A 116 7.41 8.61 -1.30
N TRP A 117 7.52 9.93 -1.47
CA TRP A 117 8.63 10.60 -2.09
C TRP A 117 9.53 11.27 -1.07
N GLN A 118 8.98 11.70 0.07
CA GLN A 118 9.72 12.29 1.18
C GLN A 118 10.66 13.41 0.71
N SER A 119 10.16 14.29 -0.18
CA SER A 119 10.98 15.23 -0.96
C SER A 119 11.73 16.28 -0.12
N GLU A 120 11.40 16.41 1.17
CA GLU A 120 12.12 17.25 2.14
C GLU A 120 13.40 16.60 2.69
N LEU A 121 13.61 15.30 2.44
CA LEU A 121 14.80 14.57 2.84
C LEU A 121 15.72 14.33 1.63
N PRO A 122 17.04 14.17 1.87
CA PRO A 122 17.92 13.62 0.85
C PRO A 122 17.40 12.27 0.35
N SER A 123 17.40 12.04 -0.98
CA SER A 123 16.77 10.87 -1.60
C SER A 123 17.18 9.53 -0.96
N ALA A 124 18.47 9.33 -0.70
CA ALA A 124 18.97 8.12 -0.04
C ALA A 124 18.44 7.95 1.40
N GLU A 125 18.28 9.06 2.12
CA GLU A 125 17.76 9.05 3.48
C GLU A 125 16.25 8.81 3.51
N GLY A 126 15.49 9.48 2.65
CA GLY A 126 14.05 9.24 2.48
C GLY A 126 13.77 7.79 2.10
N HIS A 127 14.51 7.23 1.13
CA HIS A 127 14.42 5.82 0.76
C HIS A 127 14.75 4.90 1.95
N ARG A 128 15.88 5.12 2.64
CA ARG A 128 16.28 4.30 3.80
C ARG A 128 15.20 4.26 4.88
N ARG A 129 14.61 5.42 5.21
CA ARG A 129 13.56 5.53 6.22
C ARG A 129 12.27 4.84 5.78
N LEU A 130 11.81 5.09 4.55
CA LEU A 130 10.62 4.43 4.00
C LEU A 130 10.79 2.92 3.95
N SER A 131 11.93 2.42 3.46
CA SER A 131 12.21 0.98 3.43
C SER A 131 12.17 0.39 4.84
N GLY A 132 12.77 1.06 5.83
CA GLY A 132 12.68 0.67 7.25
C GLY A 132 11.25 0.63 7.78
N THR A 133 10.42 1.63 7.45
CA THR A 133 9.00 1.69 7.82
C THR A 133 8.19 0.57 7.17
N ILE A 134 8.43 0.26 5.90
CA ILE A 134 7.77 -0.86 5.19
C ILE A 134 8.17 -2.21 5.80
N GLN A 135 9.46 -2.40 6.13
CA GLN A 135 9.91 -3.61 6.83
C GLN A 135 9.24 -3.72 8.22
N GLY A 136 9.11 -2.62 8.95
CA GLY A 136 8.35 -2.59 10.20
C GLY A 136 6.88 -2.96 10.04
N ALA A 137 6.23 -2.50 8.97
CA ALA A 137 4.83 -2.82 8.69
C ALA A 137 4.66 -4.31 8.31
N LEU A 138 5.60 -4.88 7.55
CA LEU A 138 5.62 -6.31 7.21
C LEU A 138 5.85 -7.18 8.45
N ALA A 139 6.79 -6.78 9.33
CA ALA A 139 7.00 -7.46 10.61
C ALA A 139 5.74 -7.39 11.49
N HIS A 140 5.09 -6.23 11.56
CA HIS A 140 3.84 -6.10 12.29
C HIS A 140 2.71 -6.96 11.70
N ALA A 141 2.58 -7.02 10.37
CA ALA A 141 1.61 -7.89 9.71
C ALA A 141 1.85 -9.38 10.01
N ARG A 142 3.12 -9.78 10.16
CA ARG A 142 3.48 -11.12 10.65
C ARG A 142 3.02 -11.35 12.08
N ASP A 143 3.22 -10.40 12.98
CA ASP A 143 2.76 -10.55 14.38
C ASP A 143 1.22 -10.70 14.47
N LEU A 144 0.47 -10.12 13.54
CA LEU A 144 -0.98 -10.28 13.44
C LEU A 144 -1.45 -11.65 12.91
N THR A 145 -0.54 -12.47 12.39
CA THR A 145 -0.82 -13.87 11.99
C THR A 145 -0.64 -14.88 13.13
N SER A 146 0.02 -14.47 14.22
CA SER A 146 0.42 -15.33 15.34
C SER A 146 -0.66 -15.55 16.38
#